data_AF-A0A926D393-F1
#
_entry.id   AF-A0A926D393-F1
#
_cell.length_a   1.000
_cell.length_b   1.000
_cell.length_c   1.000
_cell.angle_alpha   90.00
_cell.angle_beta   90.00
_cell.angle_gamma   90.00
#
_symmetry.space_group_name_H-M   'P 1'
#
loop_
_entity.id
_entity.type
_entity.pdbx_description
1 polymer ?
#
loop_
_entity_poly.entity_id
_entity_poly.type
_entity_poly.pdbx_seq_one_letter_code
_entity_poly.pdbx_strand_id
1 'polypeptide(L)'
;MIGRFKKWMSGQRGGESMILALILLFLFLLIGVSVLTAASASVGTATQRIQDRQTYYYARSVLDTLDETLQHGQLGHKLRDDAVTELMSSGKEEIDLRHTLAPVVDAPNDECGVTGLTLNYAGKAAVMKRDGEGQITEYSVAIDQLEMAFTVTYRGQEYRMQAVYSCRMWAVKEEGEGRWDEKWTVQDLRQ
;
A
#
# COMPACT_ATOMS: atom_id res chain seq x y z
N MET A 1 90.68 3.54 14.65
CA MET A 1 90.62 4.02 13.25
C MET A 1 89.18 3.86 12.74
N ILE A 2 88.26 4.69 13.25
CA ILE A 2 86.81 4.63 12.98
C ILE A 2 86.44 5.96 12.35
N GLY A 3 86.01 5.97 11.09
CA GLY A 3 85.65 7.22 10.41
C GLY A 3 85.47 7.10 8.91
N ARG A 4 84.71 6.11 8.44
CA ARG A 4 84.34 6.00 7.01
C ARG A 4 82.88 5.56 6.79
N PHE A 5 81.97 6.10 7.58
CA PHE A 5 80.52 5.86 7.43
C PHE A 5 79.71 7.16 7.51
N LYS A 6 80.22 8.26 6.94
CA LYS A 6 79.51 9.54 6.95
C LYS A 6 79.62 10.29 5.62
N LYS A 7 79.38 9.59 4.52
CA LYS A 7 79.25 10.23 3.20
C LYS A 7 78.25 9.50 2.31
N TRP A 8 77.03 9.34 2.83
CA TRP A 8 75.88 8.84 2.05
C TRP A 8 74.59 9.57 2.40
N MET A 9 74.63 10.91 2.53
CA MET A 9 73.42 11.75 2.56
C MET A 9 73.78 13.22 2.29
N SER A 10 74.22 13.51 1.06
CA SER A 10 74.19 14.89 0.55
C SER A 10 74.15 14.87 -0.98
N GLY A 11 73.20 14.12 -1.52
CA GLY A 11 72.74 14.24 -2.89
C GLY A 11 71.52 15.14 -2.90
N GLN A 12 71.48 16.07 -3.86
CA GLN A 12 70.37 16.95 -4.25
C GLN A 12 68.97 16.41 -3.88
N ARG A 13 68.01 17.31 -3.57
CA ARG A 13 66.57 17.27 -3.98
C ARG A 13 65.62 17.97 -2.99
N GLY A 14 65.80 19.28 -2.79
CA GLY A 14 64.82 20.11 -2.07
C GLY A 14 63.51 20.33 -2.84
N GLY A 15 63.53 20.19 -4.18
CA GLY A 15 62.36 20.36 -5.04
C GLY A 15 61.58 19.06 -5.35
N GLU A 16 62.25 17.91 -5.47
CA GLU A 16 61.55 16.64 -5.76
C GLU A 16 60.68 16.15 -4.60
N SER A 17 61.11 16.40 -3.35
CA SER A 17 60.30 16.03 -2.17
C SER A 17 59.01 16.85 -2.06
N MET A 18 59.00 18.09 -2.55
CA MET A 18 57.81 18.94 -2.57
C MET A 18 56.82 18.50 -3.65
N ILE A 19 57.33 18.08 -4.82
CA ILE A 19 56.52 17.53 -5.91
C ILE A 19 55.88 16.19 -5.49
N LEU A 20 56.64 15.31 -4.83
CA LEU A 20 56.12 14.05 -4.30
C LEU A 20 55.01 14.26 -3.25
N ALA A 21 55.18 15.22 -2.34
CA ALA A 21 54.15 15.57 -1.36
C ALA A 21 52.87 16.10 -2.02
N LEU A 22 53.01 16.89 -3.09
CA LEU A 22 51.88 17.49 -3.81
C LEU A 22 51.11 16.44 -4.61
N ILE A 23 51.81 15.48 -5.23
CA ILE A 23 51.19 14.32 -5.90
C ILE A 23 50.44 13.44 -4.89
N LEU A 24 51.05 13.16 -3.73
CA LEU A 24 50.40 12.39 -2.66
C LEU A 24 49.16 13.12 -2.13
N LEU A 25 49.23 14.43 -1.91
CA LEU A 25 48.09 15.24 -1.50
C LEU A 25 46.96 15.18 -2.54
N PHE A 26 47.29 15.24 -3.83
CA PHE A 26 46.31 15.12 -4.91
C PHE A 26 45.67 13.73 -4.95
N LEU A 27 46.45 12.68 -4.74
CA LEU A 27 45.97 11.31 -4.63
C LEU A 27 45.03 11.13 -3.43
N PHE A 28 45.40 11.65 -2.25
CA PHE A 28 44.55 11.63 -1.07
C PHE A 28 43.26 12.45 -1.28
N LEU A 29 43.33 13.57 -1.99
CA LEU A 29 42.17 14.38 -2.33
C LEU A 29 41.20 13.62 -3.25
N LEU A 30 41.72 12.97 -4.30
CA LEU A 30 40.92 12.17 -5.24
C LEU A 30 40.27 10.95 -4.58
N ILE A 31 41.00 10.26 -3.71
CA ILE A 31 40.48 9.14 -2.92
C ILE A 31 39.41 9.66 -1.94
N GLY A 32 39.66 10.78 -1.26
CA GLY A 32 38.72 11.38 -0.31
C GLY A 32 37.39 11.76 -0.94
N VAL A 33 37.41 12.39 -2.13
CA VAL A 33 36.19 12.73 -2.88
C VAL A 33 35.42 11.47 -3.30
N SER A 34 36.12 10.45 -3.80
CA SER A 34 35.50 9.19 -4.25
C SER A 34 34.80 8.44 -3.10
N VAL A 35 35.41 8.41 -1.91
CA VAL A 35 34.82 7.82 -0.70
C VAL A 35 33.59 8.62 -0.25
N LEU A 36 33.66 9.96 -0.30
CA LEU A 36 32.52 10.80 0.05
C LEU A 36 31.33 10.56 -0.89
N THR A 37 31.57 10.50 -2.20
CA THR A 37 30.54 10.23 -3.21
C THR A 37 29.93 8.83 -3.03
N ALA A 38 30.74 7.81 -2.78
CA ALA A 38 30.26 6.45 -2.52
C ALA A 38 29.43 6.37 -1.23
N ALA A 39 29.86 7.06 -0.16
CA ALA A 39 29.11 7.15 1.09
C ALA A 39 27.78 7.89 0.90
N SER A 40 27.77 9.01 0.17
CA SER A 40 26.54 9.74 -0.17
C SER A 40 25.57 8.91 -1.02
N ALA A 41 26.08 8.16 -2.00
CA ALA A 41 25.26 7.23 -2.77
C ALA A 41 24.68 6.11 -1.90
N SER A 42 25.50 5.52 -1.01
CA SER A 42 25.06 4.48 -0.08
C SER A 42 23.99 5.01 0.90
N VAL A 43 24.17 6.22 1.44
CA VAL A 43 23.19 6.87 2.32
C VAL A 43 21.91 7.18 1.55
N GLY A 44 22.01 7.72 0.32
CA GLY A 44 20.84 7.96 -0.54
C GLY A 44 20.02 6.70 -0.78
N THR A 45 20.68 5.58 -1.14
CA THR A 45 19.99 4.30 -1.32
C THR A 45 19.39 3.73 -0.02
N ALA A 46 20.05 3.94 1.13
CA ALA A 46 19.52 3.50 2.42
C ALA A 46 18.30 4.32 2.84
N THR A 47 18.34 5.64 2.68
CA THR A 47 17.22 6.53 2.96
C THR A 47 16.02 6.21 2.08
N GLN A 48 16.26 5.98 0.78
CA GLN A 48 15.19 5.60 -0.16
C GLN A 48 14.52 4.27 0.25
N ARG A 49 15.31 3.24 0.59
CA ARG A 49 14.76 1.96 1.08
C ARG A 49 13.95 2.10 2.36
N ILE A 50 14.36 2.99 3.26
CA ILE A 50 13.62 3.26 4.51
C ILE A 50 12.30 3.95 4.18
N GLN A 51 12.31 4.95 3.29
CA GLN A 51 11.11 5.65 2.85
C GLN A 51 10.13 4.71 2.14
N ASP A 52 10.60 3.88 1.20
CA ASP A 52 9.78 2.88 0.50
C ASP A 52 9.08 1.94 1.50
N ARG A 53 9.81 1.48 2.52
CA ARG A 53 9.25 0.64 3.59
C ARG A 53 8.20 1.39 4.40
N GLN A 54 8.45 2.64 4.76
CA GLN A 54 7.49 3.43 5.53
C GLN A 54 6.20 3.66 4.74
N THR A 55 6.30 4.01 3.46
CA THR A 55 5.15 4.18 2.57
C THR A 55 4.37 2.87 2.43
N TYR A 56 5.07 1.73 2.27
CA TYR A 56 4.46 0.41 2.24
C TYR A 56 3.68 0.09 3.52
N TYR A 57 4.27 0.29 4.70
CA TYR A 57 3.59 0.02 5.97
C TYR A 57 2.41 0.97 6.21
N TYR A 58 2.51 2.22 5.75
CA TYR A 58 1.39 3.15 5.78
C TYR A 58 0.25 2.66 4.87
N ALA A 59 0.57 2.26 3.64
CA ALA A 59 -0.39 1.68 2.71
C ALA A 59 -1.09 0.45 3.31
N ARG A 60 -0.31 -0.43 3.94
CA ARG A 60 -0.83 -1.62 4.62
C ARG A 60 -1.77 -1.28 5.76
N SER A 61 -1.41 -0.30 6.60
CA SER A 61 -2.28 0.15 7.70
C SER A 61 -3.60 0.73 7.17
N VAL A 62 -3.57 1.45 6.05
CA VAL A 62 -4.78 1.95 5.37
C VAL A 62 -5.62 0.77 4.88
N LEU A 63 -5.02 -0.23 4.24
CA LEU A 63 -5.74 -1.43 3.81
C LEU A 63 -6.37 -2.17 4.98
N ASP A 64 -5.66 -2.39 6.08
CA ASP A 64 -6.21 -3.11 7.23
C ASP A 64 -7.41 -2.34 7.83
N THR A 65 -7.38 -1.00 7.79
CA THR A 65 -8.54 -0.17 8.19
C THR A 65 -9.70 -0.32 7.20
N LEU A 66 -9.43 -0.28 5.90
CA LEU A 66 -10.45 -0.44 4.87
C LEU A 66 -11.06 -1.85 4.89
N ASP A 67 -10.26 -2.87 5.15
CA ASP A 67 -10.67 -4.25 5.31
C ASP A 67 -11.64 -4.41 6.48
N GLU A 68 -11.31 -3.84 7.64
CA GLU A 68 -12.19 -3.80 8.80
C GLU A 68 -13.52 -3.10 8.48
N THR A 69 -13.47 -1.96 7.79
CA THR A 69 -14.70 -1.24 7.41
C THR A 69 -15.53 -1.97 6.35
N LEU A 70 -14.91 -2.79 5.51
CA LEU A 70 -15.57 -3.62 4.51
C LEU A 70 -16.25 -4.81 5.15
N GLN A 71 -15.59 -5.48 6.09
CA GLN A 71 -16.13 -6.69 6.73
C GLN A 71 -17.11 -6.36 7.85
N HIS A 72 -16.82 -5.34 8.67
CA HIS A 72 -17.53 -5.09 9.92
C HIS A 72 -18.05 -3.65 10.07
N GLY A 73 -17.81 -2.79 9.08
CA GLY A 73 -18.14 -1.37 9.17
C GLY A 73 -19.00 -0.85 8.03
N GLN A 74 -18.90 0.46 7.82
CA GLN A 74 -19.80 1.22 6.98
C GLN A 74 -19.77 0.82 5.50
N LEU A 75 -18.62 0.38 4.97
CA LEU A 75 -18.52 -0.06 3.58
C LEU A 75 -19.26 -1.38 3.36
N GLY A 76 -19.13 -2.32 4.29
CA GLY A 76 -19.88 -3.57 4.27
C GLY A 76 -21.39 -3.35 4.36
N HIS A 77 -21.83 -2.51 5.31
CA HIS A 77 -23.24 -2.14 5.44
C HIS A 77 -23.80 -1.52 4.17
N LYS A 78 -23.09 -0.54 3.59
CA LYS A 78 -23.53 0.11 2.35
C LYS A 78 -23.66 -0.89 1.20
N LEU A 79 -22.71 -1.79 1.05
CA LEU A 79 -22.74 -2.80 0.00
C LEU A 79 -23.93 -3.75 0.16
N ARG A 80 -24.23 -4.17 1.39
CA ARG A 80 -25.42 -4.99 1.71
C ARG A 80 -26.71 -4.24 1.40
N ASP A 81 -26.81 -2.99 1.85
CA ASP A 81 -28.00 -2.16 1.66
C ASP A 81 -28.27 -1.88 0.17
N ASP A 82 -27.22 -1.55 -0.59
CA ASP A 82 -27.32 -1.31 -2.03
C ASP A 82 -27.79 -2.59 -2.76
N ALA A 83 -27.22 -3.75 -2.43
CA ALA A 83 -27.60 -5.04 -3.02
C ALA A 83 -29.05 -5.44 -2.71
N VAL A 84 -29.49 -5.27 -1.46
CA VAL A 84 -30.87 -5.57 -1.06
C VAL A 84 -31.84 -4.59 -1.69
N THR A 85 -31.52 -3.30 -1.70
CA THR A 85 -32.37 -2.27 -2.31
C THR A 85 -32.59 -2.54 -3.78
N GLU A 86 -31.54 -2.93 -4.51
CA GLU A 86 -31.65 -3.30 -5.92
C GLU A 86 -32.50 -4.56 -6.12
N LEU A 87 -32.29 -5.61 -5.33
CA LEU A 87 -33.09 -6.84 -5.41
C LEU A 87 -34.57 -6.54 -5.17
N MET A 88 -34.89 -5.81 -4.10
CA MET A 88 -36.26 -5.47 -3.72
C MET A 88 -36.94 -4.57 -4.76
N SER A 89 -36.22 -3.59 -5.31
CA SER A 89 -36.76 -2.68 -6.34
C SER A 89 -36.94 -3.36 -7.70
N SER A 90 -36.17 -4.42 -7.99
CA SER A 90 -36.30 -5.17 -9.24
C SER A 90 -37.57 -6.01 -9.33
N GLY A 91 -38.12 -6.43 -8.17
CA GLY A 91 -39.23 -7.38 -8.10
C GLY A 91 -38.91 -8.80 -8.62
N LYS A 92 -37.63 -9.10 -8.89
CA LYS A 92 -37.16 -10.41 -9.37
C LYS A 92 -36.71 -11.30 -8.21
N GLU A 93 -36.68 -12.60 -8.47
CA GLU A 93 -36.09 -13.58 -7.54
C GLU A 93 -34.57 -13.56 -7.55
N GLU A 94 -33.93 -13.15 -8.65
CA GLU A 94 -32.47 -13.01 -8.77
C GLU A 94 -32.12 -11.80 -9.65
N ILE A 95 -31.04 -11.10 -9.29
CA ILE A 95 -30.43 -10.02 -10.07
C ILE A 95 -28.91 -10.15 -10.13
N ASP A 96 -28.32 -9.63 -11.20
CA ASP A 96 -26.88 -9.38 -11.28
C ASP A 96 -26.56 -8.00 -10.69
N LEU A 97 -25.58 -7.95 -9.80
CA LEU A 97 -25.10 -6.72 -9.18
C LEU A 97 -23.86 -6.22 -9.93
N ARG A 98 -23.81 -4.92 -10.23
CA ARG A 98 -22.60 -4.24 -10.74
C ARG A 98 -22.56 -2.81 -10.27
N HIS A 99 -21.64 -2.51 -9.35
CA HIS A 99 -21.51 -1.16 -8.79
C HIS A 99 -20.06 -0.74 -8.64
N THR A 100 -19.87 0.58 -8.73
CA THR A 100 -18.65 1.28 -8.35
C THR A 100 -18.99 2.20 -7.20
N LEU A 101 -18.40 1.93 -6.03
CA LEU A 101 -18.42 2.82 -4.89
C LEU A 101 -17.13 3.65 -4.94
N ALA A 102 -17.28 4.98 -4.91
CA ALA A 102 -16.16 5.92 -4.77
C ALA A 102 -16.29 6.61 -3.41
N PRO A 103 -15.73 6.04 -2.33
CA PRO A 103 -15.76 6.68 -1.03
C PRO A 103 -14.88 7.93 -1.08
N VAL A 104 -15.42 9.03 -0.57
CA VAL A 104 -14.62 10.25 -0.39
C VAL A 104 -13.79 10.06 0.88
N VAL A 105 -12.47 9.98 0.71
CA VAL A 105 -11.52 10.04 1.82
C VAL A 105 -10.74 11.34 1.66
N ASP A 106 -11.06 12.33 2.49
CA ASP A 106 -10.28 13.57 2.53
C ASP A 106 -8.99 13.33 3.32
N ALA A 107 -7.86 13.67 2.70
CA ALA A 107 -6.56 13.58 3.34
C ALA A 107 -6.43 14.65 4.45
N PRO A 108 -5.93 14.28 5.64
CA PRO A 108 -5.78 15.23 6.74
C PRO A 108 -4.65 16.25 6.52
N ASN A 109 -3.69 15.99 5.63
CA ASN A 109 -2.61 16.92 5.25
C ASN A 109 -1.86 16.48 3.97
N ASP A 110 -0.98 17.35 3.45
CA ASP A 110 -0.18 17.13 2.24
C ASP A 110 0.92 16.06 2.39
N GLU A 111 1.26 15.65 3.61
CA GLU A 111 2.30 14.65 3.85
C GLU A 111 1.75 13.22 3.90
N CYS A 112 0.49 13.03 4.28
CA CYS A 112 -0.16 11.73 4.43
C CYS A 112 -1.57 11.80 3.85
N GLY A 113 -1.81 11.08 2.75
CA GLY A 113 -3.09 11.09 2.07
C GLY A 113 -3.50 9.73 1.52
N VAL A 114 -4.80 9.54 1.35
CA VAL A 114 -5.40 8.44 0.61
C VAL A 114 -6.25 9.05 -0.48
N THR A 115 -6.05 8.64 -1.73
CA THR A 115 -6.77 9.16 -2.88
C THR A 115 -7.19 8.04 -3.82
N GLY A 116 -8.17 8.32 -4.67
CA GLY A 116 -8.62 7.38 -5.69
C GLY A 116 -9.15 6.06 -5.11
N LEU A 117 -9.73 6.08 -3.90
CA LEU A 117 -10.37 4.91 -3.34
C LEU A 117 -11.56 4.53 -4.21
N THR A 118 -11.52 3.33 -4.76
CA THR A 118 -12.59 2.74 -5.56
C THR A 118 -12.88 1.34 -5.07
N LEU A 119 -14.15 0.98 -5.09
CA LEU A 119 -14.69 -0.32 -4.73
C LEU A 119 -15.60 -0.76 -5.86
N ASN A 120 -15.09 -1.63 -6.72
CA ASN A 120 -15.83 -2.18 -7.85
C ASN A 120 -16.25 -3.60 -7.50
N TYR A 121 -17.52 -3.94 -7.64
CA TYR A 121 -17.95 -5.31 -7.39
C TYR A 121 -18.94 -5.82 -8.43
N ALA A 122 -18.85 -7.12 -8.66
CA ALA A 122 -19.78 -7.88 -9.48
C ALA A 122 -20.23 -9.13 -8.73
N GLY A 123 -21.52 -9.41 -8.79
CA GLY A 123 -22.10 -10.51 -8.05
C GLY A 123 -23.56 -10.75 -8.39
N LYS A 124 -24.23 -11.48 -7.51
CA LYS A 124 -25.66 -11.79 -7.60
C LYS A 124 -26.34 -11.59 -6.26
N ALA A 125 -27.57 -11.11 -6.29
CA ALA A 125 -28.47 -11.14 -5.15
C ALA A 125 -29.70 -11.98 -5.50
N ALA A 126 -30.16 -12.80 -4.56
CA ALA A 126 -31.29 -13.69 -4.77
C ALA A 126 -32.19 -13.79 -3.54
N VAL A 127 -33.49 -13.90 -3.77
CA VAL A 127 -34.49 -14.27 -2.76
C VAL A 127 -34.37 -15.76 -2.50
N MET A 128 -34.22 -16.13 -1.23
CA MET A 128 -34.06 -17.53 -0.82
C MET A 128 -35.36 -18.11 -0.28
N LYS A 129 -36.17 -17.27 0.38
CA LYS A 129 -37.41 -17.71 1.02
C LYS A 129 -38.41 -16.59 1.19
N ARG A 130 -39.68 -16.97 1.12
CA ARG A 130 -40.84 -16.13 1.47
C ARG A 130 -41.64 -16.79 2.58
N ASP A 131 -42.31 -15.97 3.37
CA ASP A 131 -43.33 -16.45 4.32
C ASP A 131 -44.65 -16.81 3.60
N GLY A 132 -45.64 -17.25 4.38
CA GLY A 132 -46.97 -17.59 3.88
C GLY A 132 -47.78 -16.40 3.35
N GLU A 133 -47.35 -15.17 3.61
CA GLU A 133 -47.95 -13.92 3.11
C GLU A 133 -47.24 -13.41 1.85
N GLY A 134 -46.17 -14.09 1.42
CA GLY A 134 -45.36 -13.73 0.26
C GLY A 134 -44.26 -12.70 0.54
N GLN A 135 -44.05 -12.30 1.79
CA GLN A 135 -42.96 -11.40 2.16
C GLN A 135 -41.62 -12.14 2.14
N ILE A 136 -40.57 -11.46 1.69
CA ILE A 136 -39.21 -12.02 1.65
C ILE A 136 -38.67 -12.10 3.08
N THR A 137 -38.31 -13.31 3.51
CA THR A 137 -37.75 -13.58 4.84
C THR A 137 -36.26 -13.93 4.79
N GLU A 138 -35.78 -14.44 3.65
CA GLU A 138 -34.37 -14.80 3.49
C GLU A 138 -33.88 -14.38 2.11
N TYR A 139 -32.68 -13.81 2.05
CA TYR A 139 -32.01 -13.45 0.80
C TYR A 139 -30.51 -13.71 0.91
N SER A 140 -29.88 -13.94 -0.23
CA SER A 140 -28.44 -14.18 -0.36
C SER A 140 -27.81 -13.16 -1.29
N VAL A 141 -26.56 -12.81 -1.00
CA VAL A 141 -25.71 -11.99 -1.86
C VAL A 141 -24.38 -12.72 -2.03
N ALA A 142 -24.02 -13.00 -3.27
CA ALA A 142 -22.76 -13.63 -3.63
C ALA A 142 -21.97 -12.66 -4.51
N ILE A 143 -20.80 -12.24 -4.03
CA ILE A 143 -19.88 -11.38 -4.76
C ILE A 143 -18.65 -12.20 -5.09
N ASP A 144 -18.51 -12.54 -6.36
CA ASP A 144 -17.41 -13.36 -6.84
C ASP A 144 -16.11 -12.55 -6.95
N GLN A 145 -16.23 -11.25 -7.22
CA GLN A 145 -15.11 -10.32 -7.32
C GLN A 145 -15.52 -8.93 -6.81
N LEU A 146 -14.86 -8.50 -5.73
CA LEU A 146 -14.84 -7.15 -5.23
C LEU A 146 -13.40 -6.64 -5.28
N GLU A 147 -13.17 -5.63 -6.09
CA GLU A 147 -11.89 -4.99 -6.26
C GLU A 147 -11.88 -3.66 -5.50
N MET A 148 -11.02 -3.59 -4.49
CA MET A 148 -10.70 -2.38 -3.77
C MET A 148 -9.36 -1.86 -4.30
N ALA A 149 -9.32 -0.61 -4.77
CA ALA A 149 -8.10 0.03 -5.21
C ALA A 149 -7.98 1.43 -4.62
N PHE A 150 -6.77 1.83 -4.22
CA PHE A 150 -6.48 3.17 -3.71
C PHE A 150 -5.00 3.52 -3.89
N THR A 151 -4.69 4.81 -3.81
CA THR A 151 -3.33 5.33 -3.78
C THR A 151 -3.08 6.02 -2.45
N VAL A 152 -1.99 5.68 -1.77
CA VAL A 152 -1.54 6.44 -0.60
C VAL A 152 -0.38 7.34 -0.98
N THR A 153 -0.33 8.51 -0.37
CA THR A 153 0.82 9.41 -0.42
C THR A 153 1.39 9.48 0.98
N TYR A 154 2.68 9.19 1.12
CA TYR A 154 3.41 9.32 2.38
C TYR A 154 4.73 10.04 2.12
N ARG A 155 4.90 11.25 2.70
CA ARG A 155 6.08 12.10 2.54
C ARG A 155 6.48 12.33 1.08
N GLY A 156 5.49 12.57 0.23
CA GLY A 156 5.67 12.79 -1.21
C GLY A 156 5.95 11.54 -2.05
N GLN A 157 5.97 10.35 -1.45
CA GLN A 157 6.00 9.08 -2.18
C GLN A 157 4.59 8.53 -2.35
N GLU A 158 4.24 8.13 -3.56
CA GLU A 158 2.98 7.47 -3.86
C GLU A 158 3.14 5.95 -3.85
N TYR A 159 2.12 5.26 -3.37
CA TYR A 159 2.05 3.81 -3.39
C TYR A 159 0.64 3.35 -3.70
N ARG A 160 0.49 2.52 -4.73
CA ARG A 160 -0.79 2.00 -5.18
C ARG A 160 -1.05 0.65 -4.54
N MET A 161 -2.28 0.44 -4.13
CA MET A 161 -2.73 -0.81 -3.53
C MET A 161 -3.98 -1.27 -4.23
N GLN A 162 -4.06 -2.57 -4.46
CA GLN A 162 -5.25 -3.22 -4.97
C GLN A 162 -5.46 -4.53 -4.23
N ALA A 163 -6.66 -4.73 -3.68
CA ALA A 163 -7.05 -5.95 -3.01
C ALA A 163 -8.32 -6.50 -3.67
N VAL A 164 -8.33 -7.80 -3.94
CA VAL A 164 -9.47 -8.49 -4.54
C VAL A 164 -10.05 -9.45 -3.52
N TYR A 165 -11.35 -9.33 -3.30
CA TYR A 165 -12.13 -10.09 -2.36
C TYR A 165 -13.22 -10.87 -3.09
N SER A 166 -13.67 -11.95 -2.45
CA SER A 166 -15.00 -12.51 -2.67
C SER A 166 -15.72 -12.58 -1.35
N CYS A 167 -17.03 -12.47 -1.40
CA CYS A 167 -17.86 -12.73 -0.24
C CYS A 167 -19.14 -13.47 -0.59
N ARG A 168 -19.61 -14.24 0.38
CA ARG A 168 -20.98 -14.77 0.38
C ARG A 168 -21.64 -14.31 1.66
N MET A 169 -22.81 -13.74 1.51
CA MET A 169 -23.60 -13.17 2.58
C MET A 169 -25.00 -13.76 2.51
N TRP A 170 -25.56 -14.07 3.67
CA TRP A 170 -26.93 -14.50 3.82
C TRP A 170 -27.58 -13.68 4.91
N ALA A 171 -28.82 -13.26 4.67
CA ALA A 171 -29.61 -12.55 5.65
C ALA A 171 -30.90 -13.30 5.93
N VAL A 172 -31.23 -13.36 7.22
CA VAL A 172 -32.54 -13.82 7.70
C VAL A 172 -33.23 -12.62 8.34
N LYS A 173 -34.44 -12.31 7.89
CA LYS A 173 -35.26 -11.24 8.44
C LYS A 173 -36.03 -11.78 9.64
N GLU A 174 -35.65 -11.39 10.84
CA GLU A 174 -36.36 -11.68 12.09
C GLU A 174 -36.91 -10.37 12.65
N GLU A 175 -38.21 -10.30 12.93
CA GLU A 175 -38.88 -9.14 13.56
C GLU A 175 -38.66 -7.78 12.87
N GLY A 176 -38.33 -7.78 11.58
CA GLY A 176 -38.09 -6.56 10.79
C GLY A 176 -36.62 -6.20 10.61
N GLU A 177 -35.71 -6.81 11.37
CA GLU A 177 -34.26 -6.63 11.24
C GLU A 177 -33.62 -7.85 10.53
N GLY A 178 -32.75 -7.56 9.56
CA GLY A 178 -31.99 -8.60 8.86
C GLY A 178 -30.74 -8.96 9.66
N ARG A 179 -30.66 -10.19 10.17
CA ARG A 179 -29.40 -10.72 10.70
C ARG A 179 -28.57 -11.26 9.55
N TRP A 180 -27.42 -10.64 9.33
CA TRP A 180 -26.44 -11.06 8.34
C TRP A 180 -25.46 -12.05 8.93
N ASP A 181 -25.09 -13.02 8.12
CA ASP A 181 -23.93 -13.86 8.34
C ASP A 181 -23.19 -14.01 7.02
N GLU A 182 -21.87 -13.96 7.12
CA GLU A 182 -21.01 -13.56 6.02
C GLU A 182 -19.66 -14.27 6.07
N LYS A 183 -19.15 -14.55 4.88
CA LYS A 183 -17.83 -15.14 4.70
C LYS A 183 -17.05 -14.36 3.66
N TRP A 184 -16.05 -13.62 4.12
CA TRP A 184 -15.10 -12.90 3.29
C TRP A 184 -13.89 -13.76 2.98
N THR A 185 -13.33 -13.61 1.79
CA THR A 185 -12.10 -14.29 1.38
C THR A 185 -11.28 -13.35 0.52
N VAL A 186 -10.06 -13.06 0.96
CA VAL A 186 -9.07 -12.34 0.16
C VAL A 186 -8.54 -13.29 -0.92
N GLN A 187 -8.69 -12.90 -2.17
CA GLN A 187 -8.24 -13.70 -3.32
C GLN A 187 -6.85 -13.27 -3.78
N ASP A 188 -6.59 -11.97 -3.83
CA ASP A 188 -5.36 -11.40 -4.36
C ASP A 188 -5.04 -10.06 -3.69
N LEU A 189 -3.76 -9.78 -3.53
CA LEU A 189 -3.24 -8.51 -3.03
C LEU A 189 -2.10 -8.06 -3.95
N ARG A 190 -2.33 -6.98 -4.69
CA ARG A 190 -1.39 -6.40 -5.63
C ARG A 190 -0.85 -5.07 -5.16
N GLN A 191 0.41 -4.84 -5.50
CA GLN A 191 1.26 -3.72 -5.16
C GLN A 191 1.82 -3.13 -6.46
#